data_AF-A0A1V9VB28-F1
#
_entry.id   AF-A0A1V9VB28-F1
#
_cell.length_a   1.000
_cell.length_b   1.000
_cell.length_c   1.000
_cell.angle_alpha   90.00
_cell.angle_beta   90.00
_cell.angle_gamma   90.00
#
_symmetry.space_group_name_H-M   'P 1'
#
loop_
_entity.id
_entity.type
_entity.pdbx_description
1 polymer ?
#
loop_
_entity_poly.entity_id
_entity_poly.type
_entity_poly.pdbx_seq_one_letter_code
_entity_poly.pdbx_strand_id
1 'polypeptide(L)'
;MSKYKDWFTEDDDDIFFGSPKSKFFDILEQTHRDLVEDEIDKVIEKLAILELIISQDKDEDFDINSYLEEFKKMNLEDVNSMKKGLYMEFSGEIISRLDS
;
A
#
# COMPACT_ATOMS: atom_id res chain seq x y z
N MET A 1 16.90 -15.94 1.18
CA MET A 1 15.82 -16.29 0.23
C MET A 1 14.63 -17.07 0.82
N SER A 2 14.77 -17.93 1.85
CA SER A 2 13.60 -18.65 2.41
C SER A 2 12.80 -17.89 3.48
N LYS A 3 13.42 -16.98 4.24
CA LYS A 3 12.79 -16.35 5.42
C LYS A 3 11.63 -15.39 5.12
N TYR A 4 11.58 -14.80 3.93
CA TYR A 4 10.56 -13.82 3.57
C TYR A 4 9.40 -14.43 2.78
N LYS A 5 9.60 -15.59 2.15
CA LYS A 5 8.52 -16.31 1.47
C LYS A 5 7.53 -16.90 2.48
N ASP A 6 8.04 -17.38 3.62
CA ASP A 6 7.22 -17.83 4.76
C ASP A 6 6.56 -16.68 5.54
N TRP A 7 6.94 -15.41 5.27
CA TRP A 7 6.37 -14.24 5.96
C TRP A 7 5.01 -13.79 5.39
N PHE A 8 4.76 -14.15 4.11
CA PHE A 8 3.57 -13.79 3.34
C PHE A 8 2.66 -14.98 3.03
N THR A 9 3.02 -16.20 3.43
CA THR A 9 2.13 -17.36 3.35
C THR A 9 1.05 -17.24 4.42
N GLU A 10 -0.18 -17.02 3.97
CA GLU A 10 -1.40 -17.16 4.77
C GLU A 10 -1.60 -18.66 5.06
N ASP A 11 -1.02 -19.16 6.14
CA ASP A 11 -1.60 -20.33 6.81
C ASP A 11 -2.81 -19.82 7.59
N ASP A 12 -4.01 -20.24 7.15
CA ASP A 12 -5.35 -19.87 7.66
C ASP A 12 -5.57 -20.19 9.17
N ASP A 13 -4.55 -20.66 9.88
CA ASP A 13 -4.58 -20.95 11.32
C ASP A 13 -3.77 -19.95 12.17
N ASP A 14 -3.09 -18.96 11.57
CA ASP A 14 -2.30 -17.96 12.30
C ASP A 14 -3.05 -16.63 12.52
N ILE A 15 -4.04 -16.69 13.40
CA ILE A 15 -4.72 -15.51 14.01
C ILE A 15 -3.74 -14.60 14.81
N PHE A 16 -2.46 -14.96 14.95
CA PHE A 16 -1.50 -14.30 15.85
C PHE A 16 -0.13 -13.92 15.25
N PHE A 17 -0.05 -13.32 14.06
CA PHE A 17 1.11 -12.46 13.75
C PHE A 17 0.79 -11.27 12.82
N GLY A 18 -0.15 -10.40 13.24
CA GLY A 18 -0.31 -9.03 12.73
C GLY A 18 -0.96 -8.89 11.33
N SER A 19 -1.78 -7.86 11.15
CA SER A 19 -2.33 -7.54 9.82
C SER A 19 -1.25 -7.08 8.84
N PRO A 20 -1.42 -7.19 7.51
CA PRO A 20 -0.48 -6.66 6.52
C PRO A 20 -0.11 -5.19 6.76
N LYS A 21 -1.08 -4.40 7.25
CA LYS A 21 -0.86 -3.02 7.71
C LYS A 21 0.15 -2.95 8.86
N SER A 22 -0.04 -3.76 9.91
CA SER A 22 0.86 -3.78 11.07
C SER A 22 2.28 -4.09 10.63
N LYS A 23 2.44 -5.18 9.86
CA LYS A 23 3.75 -5.62 9.37
C LYS A 23 4.44 -4.55 8.52
N PHE A 24 3.70 -3.85 7.67
CA PHE A 24 4.24 -2.73 6.89
C PHE A 24 4.82 -1.63 7.78
N PHE A 25 4.09 -1.19 8.81
CA PHE A 25 4.61 -0.17 9.73
C PHE A 25 5.79 -0.68 10.56
N ASP A 26 5.79 -1.95 10.97
CA ASP A 26 6.92 -2.56 11.67
C ASP A 26 8.19 -2.55 10.80
N ILE A 27 8.06 -2.82 9.49
CA ILE A 27 9.17 -2.76 8.52
C ILE A 27 9.65 -1.32 8.36
N LEU A 28 8.75 -0.35 8.22
CA LEU A 28 9.12 1.06 8.10
C LEU A 28 9.90 1.56 9.31
N GLU A 29 9.50 1.16 10.52
CA GLU A 29 10.19 1.55 11.76
C GLU A 29 11.59 0.96 11.88
N GLN A 30 11.81 -0.23 11.33
CA GLN A 30 13.09 -0.95 11.40
C GLN A 30 14.04 -0.61 10.23
N THR A 31 13.53 0.03 9.18
CA THR A 31 14.30 0.34 7.95
C THR A 31 15.03 1.68 8.08
N HIS A 32 16.16 1.82 7.38
CA HIS A 32 16.86 3.10 7.30
C HIS A 32 15.97 4.19 6.68
N ARG A 33 16.02 5.38 7.29
CA ARG A 33 15.16 6.51 6.91
C ARG A 33 15.24 6.87 5.43
N ASP A 34 16.43 6.87 4.84
CA ASP A 34 16.62 7.20 3.42
C ASP A 34 15.86 6.24 2.49
N LEU A 35 15.88 4.94 2.81
CA LEU A 35 15.13 3.93 2.04
C LEU A 35 13.61 4.08 2.21
N VAL A 36 13.18 4.46 3.42
CA VAL A 36 11.77 4.75 3.70
C VAL A 36 11.32 6.00 2.94
N GLU A 37 12.11 7.07 2.94
CA GLU A 37 11.78 8.30 2.21
C GLU A 37 11.66 8.04 0.71
N ASP A 38 12.60 7.31 0.12
CA ASP A 38 12.55 6.91 -1.30
C ASP A 38 11.30 6.07 -1.62
N GLU A 39 10.93 5.13 -0.75
CA GLU A 39 9.77 4.27 -1.00
C GLU A 39 8.45 5.03 -0.85
N ILE A 40 8.34 5.90 0.15
CA ILE A 40 7.16 6.73 0.34
C ILE A 40 7.01 7.73 -0.81
N ASP A 41 8.10 8.29 -1.35
CA ASP A 41 8.05 9.20 -2.49
C ASP A 41 7.41 8.53 -3.72
N LYS A 42 7.77 7.28 -4.02
CA LYS A 42 7.11 6.49 -5.09
C LYS A 42 5.61 6.30 -4.86
N VAL A 43 5.19 6.08 -3.61
CA VAL A 43 3.76 5.93 -3.27
C VAL A 43 3.03 7.23 -3.54
N ILE A 44 3.62 8.37 -3.18
CA ILE A 44 3.07 9.71 -3.44
C ILE A 44 3.04 9.99 -4.94
N GLU A 45 4.10 9.64 -5.70
CA GLU A 45 4.12 9.79 -7.16
C GLU A 45 3.01 8.97 -7.82
N LYS A 46 2.84 7.71 -7.42
CA LYS A 46 1.74 6.84 -7.91
C LYS A 46 0.37 7.44 -7.59
N LEU A 47 0.18 8.01 -6.41
CA LEU A 47 -1.06 8.71 -6.04
C LEU A 47 -1.29 9.94 -6.93
N ALA A 48 -0.27 10.78 -7.14
CA ALA A 48 -0.38 11.97 -7.98
C ALA A 48 -0.76 11.62 -9.43
N ILE A 49 -0.16 10.57 -9.98
CA ILE A 49 -0.51 10.06 -11.31
C ILE A 49 -1.97 9.59 -11.36
N LEU A 50 -2.44 8.85 -10.35
CA LEU A 50 -3.83 8.39 -10.30
C LEU A 50 -4.82 9.54 -10.18
N GLU A 51 -4.52 10.55 -9.35
CA GLU A 51 -5.36 11.74 -9.25
C GLU A 51 -5.42 12.52 -10.56
N LEU A 52 -4.28 12.68 -11.25
CA LEU A 52 -4.24 13.28 -12.58
C LEU A 52 -5.06 12.50 -13.60
N ILE A 53 -4.99 11.16 -13.61
CA ILE A 53 -5.78 10.30 -14.50
C ILE A 53 -7.28 10.42 -14.20
N ILE A 54 -7.68 10.45 -12.93
CA ILE A 54 -9.09 10.55 -12.54
C ILE A 54 -9.66 11.93 -12.90
N SER A 55 -8.82 12.96 -12.79
CA SER A 55 -9.18 14.35 -13.07
C SER A 55 -9.05 14.71 -14.55
N GLN A 56 -8.45 13.85 -15.38
CA GLN A 56 -8.44 14.02 -16.83
C GLN A 56 -9.89 14.06 -17.34
N ASP A 57 -10.15 15.04 -18.20
CA ASP A 57 -11.45 15.26 -18.83
C ASP A 57 -12.60 15.59 -17.86
N LYS A 58 -12.28 16.05 -16.65
CA LYS A 58 -13.24 16.56 -15.66
C LYS A 58 -13.28 18.09 -15.69
N ASP A 59 -14.44 18.65 -15.37
CA ASP A 59 -14.63 20.10 -15.23
C ASP A 59 -13.86 20.65 -14.02
N GLU A 60 -13.59 21.96 -14.02
CA GLU A 60 -12.88 22.65 -12.92
C GLU A 60 -13.55 22.48 -11.54
N ASP A 61 -14.86 22.22 -11.52
CA ASP A 61 -15.65 21.99 -10.31
C ASP A 61 -15.59 20.54 -9.79
N PHE A 62 -14.82 19.65 -10.44
CA PHE A 62 -14.72 18.26 -10.03
C PHE A 62 -13.99 18.10 -8.69
N ASP A 63 -14.71 17.65 -7.68
CA ASP A 63 -14.15 17.28 -6.38
C ASP A 63 -13.79 15.79 -6.35
N ILE A 64 -12.49 15.51 -6.56
CA ILE A 64 -11.93 14.16 -6.50
C ILE A 64 -12.17 13.49 -5.14
N ASN A 65 -12.16 14.23 -4.03
CA ASN A 65 -12.32 13.64 -2.70
C ASN A 65 -13.74 13.09 -2.52
N SER A 66 -14.75 13.86 -2.95
CA SER A 66 -16.13 13.41 -2.95
C SER A 66 -16.33 12.16 -3.81
N TYR A 67 -15.72 12.14 -5.00
CA TYR A 67 -15.74 10.97 -5.89
C TYR A 67 -15.11 9.73 -5.26
N LEU A 68 -13.93 9.85 -4.65
CA LEU A 68 -13.23 8.75 -3.98
C LEU A 68 -14.02 8.22 -2.77
N GLU A 69 -14.66 9.10 -2.00
CA GLU A 69 -15.50 8.69 -0.87
C GLU A 69 -16.74 7.91 -1.31
N GLU A 70 -17.40 8.32 -2.39
CA GLU A 70 -18.52 7.59 -2.97
C GLU A 70 -18.08 6.22 -3.50
N PHE A 71 -16.98 6.18 -4.26
CA PHE A 71 -16.40 4.94 -4.77
C PHE A 71 -16.07 3.98 -3.62
N LYS A 72 -15.43 4.46 -2.56
CA LYS A 72 -15.09 3.65 -1.38
C LYS A 72 -16.32 3.08 -0.69
N LYS A 73 -17.41 3.85 -0.56
CA LYS A 73 -18.65 3.37 0.06
C LYS A 73 -19.29 2.24 -0.75
N MET A 74 -19.23 2.34 -2.08
CA MET A 74 -19.79 1.33 -2.98
C MET A 74 -18.92 0.07 -3.09
N ASN A 75 -17.61 0.18 -2.86
CA ASN A 75 -16.63 -0.87 -3.12
C ASN A 75 -15.76 -1.19 -1.88
N LEU A 76 -16.34 -1.13 -0.68
CA LEU A 76 -15.58 -1.18 0.58
C LEU A 76 -14.72 -2.45 0.71
N GLU A 77 -15.25 -3.61 0.32
CA GLU A 77 -14.53 -4.89 0.38
C GLU A 77 -13.35 -4.91 -0.58
N ASP A 78 -13.56 -4.51 -1.83
CA ASP A 78 -12.51 -4.44 -2.85
C ASP A 78 -11.42 -3.45 -2.46
N VAL A 79 -11.79 -2.28 -1.92
CA VAL A 79 -10.85 -1.29 -1.41
C VAL A 79 -10.03 -1.87 -0.24
N ASN A 80 -10.65 -2.61 0.67
CA ASN A 80 -9.93 -3.24 1.76
C ASN A 80 -8.98 -4.35 1.27
N SER A 81 -9.40 -5.14 0.28
CA SER A 81 -8.56 -6.16 -0.35
C SER A 81 -7.36 -5.54 -1.07
N MET A 82 -7.60 -4.52 -1.90
CA MET A 82 -6.55 -3.76 -2.58
C MET A 82 -5.58 -3.14 -1.58
N LYS A 83 -6.07 -2.53 -0.50
CA LYS A 83 -5.21 -1.98 0.56
C LYS A 83 -4.30 -3.02 1.19
N LYS A 84 -4.82 -4.23 1.48
CA LYS A 84 -3.99 -5.33 1.99
C LYS A 84 -2.89 -5.71 0.99
N GLY A 85 -3.24 -5.84 -0.30
CA GLY A 85 -2.29 -6.13 -1.36
C GLY A 85 -1.19 -5.08 -1.48
N LEU A 86 -1.55 -3.80 -1.47
CA LEU A 86 -0.58 -2.69 -1.52
C LEU A 86 0.37 -2.69 -0.30
N TYR A 87 -0.13 -2.98 0.91
CA TYR A 87 0.76 -3.11 2.07
C TYR A 87 1.78 -4.24 1.89
N MET A 88 1.38 -5.36 1.29
CA MET A 88 2.29 -6.48 1.01
C MET A 88 3.30 -6.14 -0.09
N GLU A 89 2.84 -5.49 -1.16
CA GLU A 89 3.69 -5.04 -2.29
C GLU A 89 4.80 -4.12 -1.79
N PHE A 90 4.47 -3.04 -1.10
CA PHE A 90 5.45 -2.08 -0.59
C PHE A 90 6.37 -2.70 0.48
N SER A 91 5.83 -3.57 1.35
CA SER A 91 6.67 -4.33 2.29
C SER A 91 7.70 -5.19 1.54
N GLY A 92 7.29 -5.85 0.46
CA GLY A 92 8.17 -6.65 -0.39
C GLY A 92 9.25 -5.82 -1.07
N GLU A 93 8.91 -4.63 -1.60
CA GLU A 93 9.87 -3.71 -2.21
C GLU A 93 10.95 -3.28 -1.21
N ILE A 94 10.56 -2.86 0.00
CA ILE A 94 11.49 -2.46 1.05
C ILE A 94 12.41 -3.63 1.44
N ILE A 95 11.84 -4.81 1.69
CA ILE A 95 12.61 -6.01 2.07
C ILE A 95 13.61 -6.37 0.97
N SER A 96 13.21 -6.33 -0.30
CA SER A 96 14.08 -6.66 -1.44
C SER A 96 15.30 -5.74 -1.54
N ARG A 97 15.14 -4.47 -1.16
CA ARG A 97 16.22 -3.46 -1.10
C ARG A 97 17.13 -3.65 0.10
N LEU A 98 16.62 -4.16 1.21
CA LEU A 98 17.42 -4.49 2.41
C LEU A 98 18.33 -5.72 2.20
N ASP A 99 17.87 -6.68 1.39
CA ASP A 99 18.62 -7.91 1.07
C ASP A 99 19.68 -7.72 -0.04
N SER A 100 19.72 -6.55 -0.70
CA SER A 100 20.62 -6.21 -1.82
C SER A 100 21.83 -5.40 -1.38
#